data_AF-A0A6M3LMU3-F1
#
_entry.id   AF-A0A6M3LMU3-F1
#
_cell.length_a   1.000
_cell.length_b   1.000
_cell.length_c   1.000
_cell.angle_alpha   90.00
_cell.angle_beta   90.00
_cell.angle_gamma   90.00
#
_symmetry.space_group_name_H-M   'P 1'
#
loop_
_entity.id
_entity.type
_entity.pdbx_description
1 polymer ?
#
loop_
_entity_poly.entity_id
_entity_poly.type
_entity_poly.pdbx_seq_one_letter_code
_entity_poly.pdbx_strand_id
1 'polypeptide(L)'
;MADEALVKHEEKEKLIKREEEKPAAFSLQEMIASFGSIELTKEQQEKLFAPPTDEEIDVRPDGLIYAPWTSYAKRLRAVFGMAWGLVPAGEGKIVGELVVRPFYLAIQGKPVGVATGECRYSVRNATMTLGDALEGARSNALSRLCKGIGMMLELWDKGFGEKWRTLHAKQVLKDGKLVWVRKETVNQNEEQKS
;
A
#
# COMPACT_ATOMS: atom_id res chain seq x y z
N MET A 1 -52.88 -14.78 -5.48
CA MET A 1 -52.42 -15.48 -4.26
C MET A 1 -51.38 -16.55 -4.59
N ALA A 2 -51.67 -17.55 -5.43
CA ALA A 2 -50.69 -18.59 -5.82
C ALA A 2 -49.57 -18.08 -6.74
N ASP A 3 -49.88 -17.15 -7.65
CA ASP A 3 -48.96 -16.62 -8.65
C ASP A 3 -47.83 -15.77 -8.03
N GLU A 4 -48.18 -14.97 -7.03
CA GLU A 4 -47.24 -14.10 -6.30
C GLU A 4 -46.23 -14.89 -5.44
N ALA A 5 -46.63 -16.07 -4.96
CA ALA A 5 -45.77 -16.95 -4.18
C ALA A 5 -44.74 -17.67 -5.07
N LEU A 6 -45.13 -18.01 -6.30
CA LEU A 6 -44.25 -18.60 -7.32
C LEU A 6 -43.18 -17.60 -7.78
N VAL A 7 -43.58 -16.35 -8.05
CA VAL A 7 -42.65 -15.27 -8.41
C VAL A 7 -41.64 -15.01 -7.28
N LYS A 8 -42.10 -14.96 -6.03
CA LYS A 8 -41.22 -14.78 -4.86
C LYS A 8 -40.26 -15.96 -4.65
N HIS A 9 -40.68 -17.18 -5.00
CA HIS A 9 -39.83 -18.37 -4.94
C HIS A 9 -38.75 -18.34 -6.04
N GLU A 10 -39.12 -18.00 -7.28
CA GLU A 10 -38.18 -17.88 -8.39
C GLU A 10 -37.19 -16.73 -8.21
N GLU A 11 -37.62 -15.58 -7.68
CA GLU A 11 -36.72 -14.47 -7.34
C GLU A 11 -35.75 -14.85 -6.23
N LYS A 12 -36.22 -15.58 -5.22
CA LYS A 12 -35.38 -16.09 -4.13
C LYS A 12 -34.36 -17.11 -4.64
N GLU A 13 -34.75 -18.02 -5.52
CA GLU A 13 -33.82 -18.95 -6.18
C GLU A 13 -32.81 -18.22 -7.09
N LYS A 14 -33.24 -17.19 -7.82
CA LYS A 14 -32.33 -16.34 -8.62
C LYS A 14 -31.35 -15.57 -7.73
N LEU A 15 -31.79 -15.12 -6.55
CA LEU A 15 -30.92 -14.47 -5.57
C LEU A 15 -29.88 -15.44 -4.98
N ILE A 16 -30.31 -16.65 -4.61
CA ILE A 16 -29.44 -17.72 -4.08
C ILE A 16 -28.41 -18.14 -5.14
N LYS A 17 -28.84 -18.34 -6.40
CA LYS A 17 -27.92 -18.66 -7.51
C LYS A 17 -26.92 -17.54 -7.78
N ARG A 18 -27.30 -16.27 -7.57
CA ARG A 18 -26.40 -15.11 -7.70
C ARG A 18 -25.41 -14.98 -6.54
N GLU A 19 -25.73 -15.50 -5.35
CA GLU A 19 -24.79 -15.61 -4.22
C GLU A 19 -23.80 -16.79 -4.37
N GLU A 20 -24.19 -17.85 -5.09
CA GLU A 20 -23.35 -19.02 -5.37
C GLU A 20 -22.35 -18.81 -6.51
N GLU A 21 -22.65 -17.93 -7.47
CA GLU A 21 -21.68 -17.46 -8.48
C GLU A 21 -20.68 -16.46 -7.87
N LYS A 22 -19.90 -16.90 -6.87
CA LYS A 22 -18.67 -16.20 -6.52
C LYS A 22 -17.82 -16.15 -7.78
N PRO A 23 -17.34 -14.97 -8.22
CA PRO A 23 -16.40 -14.89 -9.33
C PRO A 23 -15.26 -15.84 -9.02
N ALA A 24 -14.94 -16.74 -9.96
CA ALA A 24 -13.95 -17.79 -9.76
C ALA A 24 -12.69 -17.18 -9.13
N ALA A 25 -12.47 -17.49 -7.85
CA ALA A 25 -11.24 -17.08 -7.19
C ALA A 25 -10.11 -17.76 -7.95
N PHE A 26 -9.15 -16.98 -8.45
CA PHE A 26 -7.94 -17.51 -9.08
C PHE A 26 -7.39 -18.63 -8.22
N SER A 27 -7.19 -19.83 -8.79
CA SER A 27 -6.71 -20.92 -7.96
C SER A 27 -5.27 -20.62 -7.51
N LEU A 28 -4.95 -20.95 -6.26
CA LEU A 28 -3.60 -20.78 -5.75
C LEU A 28 -2.58 -21.56 -6.61
N GLN A 29 -2.97 -22.73 -7.11
CA GLN A 29 -2.20 -23.54 -8.05
C GLN A 29 -1.83 -22.78 -9.33
N GLU A 30 -2.76 -22.08 -9.97
CA GLU A 30 -2.49 -21.27 -11.18
C GLU A 30 -1.55 -20.11 -10.87
N MET A 31 -1.71 -19.47 -9.70
CA MET A 31 -0.84 -18.37 -9.28
C MET A 31 0.60 -18.83 -9.03
N ILE A 32 0.79 -19.97 -8.34
CA ILE A 32 2.12 -20.50 -8.01
C ILE A 32 2.97 -20.74 -9.26
N ALA A 33 2.37 -21.28 -10.33
CA ALA A 33 3.10 -21.56 -11.57
C ALA A 33 3.69 -20.28 -12.21
N SER A 34 3.07 -19.13 -11.99
CA SER A 34 3.52 -17.84 -12.52
C SER A 34 4.39 -17.04 -11.54
N PHE A 35 4.49 -17.45 -10.28
CA PHE A 35 5.20 -16.72 -9.23
C PHE A 35 6.70 -16.68 -9.54
N GLY A 36 7.30 -15.49 -9.48
CA GLY A 36 8.73 -15.31 -9.79
C GLY A 36 9.09 -15.43 -11.29
N SER A 37 8.11 -15.59 -12.18
CA SER A 37 8.35 -15.68 -13.63
C SER A 37 8.38 -14.33 -14.35
N ILE A 38 8.44 -13.22 -13.61
CA ILE A 38 8.52 -11.88 -14.22
C ILE A 38 9.94 -11.62 -14.68
N GLU A 39 10.06 -11.23 -15.93
CA GLU A 39 11.29 -10.71 -16.49
C GLU A 39 11.21 -9.19 -16.57
N LEU A 40 12.22 -8.53 -16.02
CA LEU A 40 12.36 -7.09 -16.06
C LEU A 40 13.46 -6.76 -17.07
N THR A 41 13.22 -5.76 -17.91
CA THR A 41 14.30 -5.17 -18.72
C THR A 41 15.35 -4.53 -17.81
N LYS A 42 16.58 -4.37 -18.29
CA LYS A 42 17.65 -3.71 -17.51
C LYS A 42 17.23 -2.33 -17.01
N GLU A 43 16.61 -1.53 -17.86
CA GLU A 43 16.10 -0.20 -17.51
C GLU A 43 15.03 -0.26 -16.40
N GLN A 44 14.12 -1.24 -16.45
CA GLN A 44 13.13 -1.43 -15.40
C GLN A 44 13.77 -1.85 -14.08
N GLN A 45 14.76 -2.75 -14.11
CA GLN A 45 15.49 -3.17 -12.90
C GLN A 45 16.22 -1.98 -12.27
N GLU A 46 16.95 -1.21 -13.06
CA GLU A 46 17.69 -0.02 -12.62
C GLU A 46 16.76 0.99 -11.95
N LYS A 47 15.62 1.30 -12.57
CA LYS A 47 14.64 2.25 -12.02
C LYS A 47 13.91 1.71 -10.78
N LEU A 48 13.56 0.43 -10.77
CA LEU A 48 12.79 -0.18 -9.68
C LEU A 48 13.63 -0.29 -8.41
N PHE A 49 14.89 -0.72 -8.55
CA PHE A 49 15.82 -1.01 -7.45
C PHE A 49 16.77 0.15 -7.14
N ALA A 50 16.62 1.30 -7.79
CA ALA A 50 17.35 2.51 -7.42
C ALA A 50 17.13 2.84 -5.93
N PRO A 51 18.10 3.46 -5.25
CA PRO A 51 17.86 4.02 -3.92
C PRO A 51 16.69 5.04 -3.94
N PRO A 52 16.01 5.27 -2.81
CA PRO A 52 15.01 6.34 -2.70
C PRO A 52 15.66 7.72 -2.84
N THR A 53 15.01 8.65 -3.55
CA THR A 53 15.41 10.06 -3.57
C THR A 53 14.96 10.77 -2.29
N ASP A 54 15.54 11.94 -2.00
CA ASP A 54 15.18 12.69 -0.79
C ASP A 54 13.71 13.13 -0.79
N GLU A 55 13.13 13.39 -1.96
CA GLU A 55 11.71 13.73 -2.13
C GLU A 55 10.79 12.54 -1.84
N GLU A 56 11.28 11.32 -2.02
CA GLU A 56 10.53 10.09 -1.76
C GLU A 56 10.51 9.70 -0.28
N ILE A 57 11.34 10.32 0.57
CA ILE A 57 11.53 10.00 1.98
C ILE A 57 10.92 11.10 2.86
N ASP A 58 10.34 10.68 3.98
CA ASP A 58 9.86 11.55 5.04
C ASP A 58 10.26 11.01 6.42
N VAL A 59 10.07 11.82 7.47
CA VAL A 59 10.44 11.47 8.84
C VAL A 59 9.22 11.52 9.76
N ARG A 60 9.06 10.47 10.56
CA ARG A 60 8.05 10.42 11.61
C ARG A 60 8.49 11.24 12.83
N PRO A 61 7.56 11.67 13.70
CA PRO A 61 7.88 12.40 14.92
C PRO A 61 8.88 11.70 15.85
N ASP A 62 8.94 10.37 15.82
CA ASP A 62 9.88 9.53 16.58
C ASP A 62 11.27 9.41 15.94
N GLY A 63 11.48 9.99 14.75
CA GLY A 63 12.74 9.92 14.01
C GLY A 63 12.88 8.68 13.13
N LEU A 64 11.85 7.86 12.98
CA LEU A 64 11.89 6.81 11.96
C LEU A 64 11.69 7.43 10.57
N ILE A 65 12.62 7.18 9.65
CA ILE A 65 12.43 7.57 8.25
C ILE A 65 11.54 6.55 7.54
N TYR A 66 10.77 7.01 6.56
CA TYR A 66 9.88 6.16 5.79
C TYR A 66 9.59 6.79 4.43
N ALA A 67 9.22 5.97 3.44
CA ALA A 67 8.60 6.47 2.22
C ALA A 67 7.07 6.37 2.36
N PRO A 68 6.30 7.43 2.04
CA PRO A 68 4.85 7.34 1.98
C PRO A 68 4.43 6.38 0.85
N TRP A 69 3.22 5.81 0.97
CA TRP A 69 2.67 4.87 -0.03
C TRP A 69 2.68 5.45 -1.46
N THR A 70 2.54 6.78 -1.59
CA THR A 70 2.55 7.49 -2.86
C THR A 70 3.90 7.40 -3.56
N SER A 71 5.03 7.36 -2.84
CA SER A 71 6.37 7.17 -3.43
C SER A 71 6.48 5.80 -4.11
N TYR A 72 6.05 4.74 -3.43
CA TYR A 72 5.99 3.40 -4.00
C TYR A 72 5.08 3.33 -5.24
N ALA A 73 3.87 3.89 -5.15
CA ALA A 73 2.92 3.90 -6.27
C ALA A 73 3.43 4.69 -7.49
N LYS A 74 4.08 5.85 -7.26
CA LYS A 74 4.71 6.65 -8.32
C LYS A 74 5.82 5.86 -9.01
N ARG A 75 6.68 5.18 -8.24
CA ARG A 75 7.78 4.37 -8.79
C ARG A 75 7.26 3.18 -9.59
N LEU A 76 6.28 2.44 -9.07
CA LEU A 76 5.62 1.36 -9.83
C LEU A 76 4.99 1.89 -11.13
N ARG A 77 4.31 3.05 -11.09
CA ARG A 77 3.76 3.69 -12.28
C ARG A 77 4.84 4.08 -13.28
N ALA A 78 5.98 4.60 -12.83
CA ALA A 78 7.09 4.99 -13.70
C ALA A 78 7.74 3.79 -14.40
N VAL A 79 7.80 2.63 -13.73
CA VAL A 79 8.44 1.41 -14.25
C VAL A 79 7.49 0.56 -15.09
N PHE A 80 6.22 0.46 -14.69
CA PHE A 80 5.25 -0.50 -15.25
C PHE A 80 4.02 0.17 -15.90
N GLY A 81 3.87 1.49 -15.80
CA GLY A 81 2.64 2.17 -16.23
C GLY A 81 1.43 1.67 -15.43
N MET A 82 0.45 1.11 -16.14
CA MET A 82 -0.75 0.50 -15.55
C MET A 82 -0.62 -1.01 -15.30
N ALA A 83 0.50 -1.63 -15.70
CA ALA A 83 0.72 -3.06 -15.58
C ALA A 83 1.12 -3.48 -14.15
N TRP A 84 0.48 -2.91 -13.13
CA TRP A 84 0.64 -3.31 -11.74
C TRP A 84 -0.64 -3.06 -10.93
N GLY A 85 -0.83 -3.77 -9.83
CA GLY A 85 -1.95 -3.52 -8.94
C GLY A 85 -1.94 -4.39 -7.69
N LEU A 86 -2.68 -3.95 -6.67
CA LEU A 86 -2.99 -4.76 -5.51
C LEU A 86 -4.28 -5.52 -5.73
N VAL A 87 -4.22 -6.84 -5.62
CA VAL A 87 -5.36 -7.75 -5.73
C VAL A 87 -5.70 -8.24 -4.34
N PRO A 88 -6.93 -8.03 -3.84
CA PRO A 88 -7.33 -8.57 -2.55
C PRO A 88 -7.26 -10.09 -2.52
N ALA A 89 -6.58 -10.65 -1.53
CA ALA A 89 -6.41 -12.09 -1.33
C ALA A 89 -7.42 -12.63 -0.29
N GLY A 90 -8.63 -12.06 -0.27
CA GLY A 90 -9.68 -12.38 0.69
C GLY A 90 -10.43 -11.15 1.20
N GLU A 91 -11.38 -11.39 2.09
CA GLU A 91 -12.17 -10.37 2.77
C GLU A 91 -11.35 -9.68 3.87
N GLY A 92 -11.64 -8.40 4.09
CA GLY A 92 -11.11 -7.66 5.24
C GLY A 92 -11.81 -8.10 6.52
N LYS A 93 -11.05 -8.23 7.61
CA LYS A 93 -11.56 -8.65 8.91
C LYS A 93 -11.22 -7.61 9.97
N ILE A 94 -12.11 -7.43 10.94
CA ILE A 94 -11.82 -6.63 12.13
C ILE A 94 -11.19 -7.55 13.17
N VAL A 95 -10.00 -7.20 13.64
CA VAL A 95 -9.25 -7.91 14.68
C VAL A 95 -8.87 -6.90 15.76
N GLY A 96 -9.65 -6.86 16.85
CA GLY A 96 -9.52 -5.83 17.88
C GLY A 96 -9.80 -4.44 17.31
N GLU A 97 -8.85 -3.52 17.48
CA GLU A 97 -8.91 -2.17 16.90
C GLU A 97 -8.20 -2.06 15.54
N LEU A 98 -8.08 -3.16 14.80
CA LEU A 98 -7.47 -3.20 13.48
C LEU A 98 -8.46 -3.73 12.45
N VAL A 99 -8.41 -3.18 11.24
CA VAL A 99 -8.88 -3.84 10.03
C VAL A 99 -7.68 -4.45 9.35
N VAL A 100 -7.75 -5.75 9.05
CA VAL A 100 -6.69 -6.50 8.40
C VAL A 100 -7.21 -7.11 7.10
N ARG A 101 -6.41 -7.06 6.04
CA ARG A 101 -6.75 -7.68 4.75
C ARG A 101 -5.49 -8.13 4.01
N PRO A 102 -5.44 -9.38 3.53
CA PRO A 102 -4.33 -9.84 2.70
C PRO A 102 -4.46 -9.32 1.26
N PHE A 103 -3.33 -9.00 0.64
CA PHE A 103 -3.24 -8.56 -0.75
C PHE A 103 -2.09 -9.26 -1.46
N TYR A 104 -2.30 -9.56 -2.75
CA TYR A 104 -1.23 -9.83 -3.69
C TYR A 104 -0.79 -8.52 -4.35
N LEU A 105 0.51 -8.36 -4.58
CA LEU A 105 1.00 -7.43 -5.60
C LEU A 105 1.10 -8.21 -6.91
N ALA A 106 0.45 -7.70 -7.95
CA ALA A 106 0.58 -8.20 -9.31
C ALA A 106 1.34 -7.17 -10.16
N ILE A 107 2.26 -7.65 -10.99
CA ILE A 107 3.01 -6.87 -11.98
C ILE A 107 2.91 -7.64 -13.31
N GLN A 108 2.59 -6.96 -14.41
CA GLN A 108 2.39 -7.58 -15.74
C GLN A 108 1.44 -8.79 -15.71
N GLY A 109 0.38 -8.73 -14.88
CA GLY A 109 -0.60 -9.81 -14.71
C GLY A 109 -0.13 -10.99 -13.86
N LYS A 110 1.09 -10.96 -13.31
CA LYS A 110 1.68 -12.04 -12.52
C LYS A 110 1.84 -11.63 -11.04
N PRO A 111 1.48 -12.48 -10.06
CA PRO A 111 1.72 -12.21 -8.65
C PRO A 111 3.22 -12.23 -8.34
N VAL A 112 3.68 -11.24 -7.58
CA VAL A 112 5.09 -11.09 -7.16
C VAL A 112 5.30 -11.15 -5.65
N GLY A 113 4.21 -11.08 -4.89
CA GLY A 113 4.26 -11.02 -3.44
C GLY A 113 2.88 -11.13 -2.83
N VAL A 114 2.84 -11.52 -1.56
CA VAL A 114 1.66 -11.49 -0.71
C VAL A 114 2.00 -10.83 0.62
N ALA A 115 1.14 -9.95 1.11
CA ALA A 115 1.28 -9.37 2.44
C ALA A 115 -0.08 -9.03 3.02
N THR A 116 -0.18 -9.09 4.35
CA THR A 116 -1.33 -8.56 5.08
C THR A 116 -1.13 -7.08 5.34
N GLY A 117 -2.08 -6.29 4.84
CA GLY A 117 -2.22 -4.89 5.19
C GLY A 117 -3.09 -4.73 6.43
N GLU A 118 -2.76 -3.71 7.23
CA GLU A 118 -3.55 -3.38 8.41
C GLU A 118 -3.72 -1.86 8.56
N CYS A 119 -4.84 -1.46 9.15
CA CYS A 119 -5.10 -0.09 9.55
C CYS A 119 -5.83 -0.09 10.90
N ARG A 120 -5.52 0.91 11.74
CA ARG A 120 -6.30 1.10 12.97
C ARG A 120 -7.73 1.44 12.58
N TYR A 121 -8.67 0.79 13.24
CA TYR A 121 -10.09 1.01 13.07
C TYR A 121 -10.78 0.90 14.43
N SER A 122 -11.55 1.93 14.76
CA SER A 122 -12.42 1.91 15.94
C SER A 122 -13.84 2.15 15.47
N VAL A 123 -14.76 1.26 15.84
CA VAL A 123 -16.18 1.38 15.52
C VAL A 123 -16.78 2.66 16.14
N ARG A 124 -16.15 3.20 17.19
CA ARG A 124 -16.56 4.43 17.86
C ARG A 124 -15.97 5.69 17.24
N ASN A 125 -15.10 5.57 16.24
CA ASN A 125 -14.52 6.73 15.57
C ASN A 125 -15.53 7.28 14.55
N ALA A 126 -16.13 8.43 14.85
CA ALA A 126 -17.09 9.08 13.97
C ALA A 126 -16.48 9.63 12.67
N THR A 127 -15.15 9.82 12.60
CA THR A 127 -14.49 10.44 11.44
C THR A 127 -13.93 9.46 10.44
N MET A 128 -13.85 8.16 10.77
CA MET A 128 -13.23 7.16 9.92
C MET A 128 -14.17 5.99 9.69
N THR A 129 -14.55 5.78 8.44
CA THR A 129 -15.40 4.67 8.03
C THR A 129 -14.59 3.37 7.95
N LEU A 130 -15.30 2.23 7.86
CA LEU A 130 -14.66 0.96 7.56
C LEU A 130 -13.97 0.99 6.17
N GLY A 131 -14.54 1.74 5.21
CA GLY A 131 -13.96 1.92 3.88
C GLY A 131 -12.60 2.62 3.95
N ASP A 132 -12.50 3.70 4.74
CA ASP A 132 -11.25 4.43 4.95
C ASP A 132 -10.17 3.53 5.58
N ALA A 133 -10.56 2.72 6.57
CA ALA A 133 -9.65 1.77 7.20
C ALA A 133 -9.20 0.66 6.22
N LEU A 134 -10.08 0.18 5.34
CA LEU A 134 -9.73 -0.79 4.30
C LEU A 134 -8.76 -0.21 3.26
N GLU A 135 -8.93 1.05 2.86
CA GLU A 135 -7.97 1.76 1.99
C GLU A 135 -6.65 2.04 2.70
N GLY A 136 -6.68 2.33 4.00
CA GLY A 136 -5.49 2.40 4.85
C GLY A 136 -4.74 1.07 4.88
N ALA A 137 -5.45 -0.04 5.05
CA ALA A 137 -4.86 -1.38 5.03
C ALA A 137 -4.26 -1.71 3.66
N ARG A 138 -4.92 -1.32 2.57
CA ARG A 138 -4.39 -1.46 1.20
C ARG A 138 -3.09 -0.70 1.02
N SER A 139 -3.01 0.55 1.47
CA SER A 139 -1.82 1.38 1.38
C SER A 139 -0.67 0.83 2.22
N ASN A 140 -0.98 0.28 3.40
CA ASN A 140 -0.02 -0.41 4.26
C ASN A 140 0.55 -1.68 3.61
N ALA A 141 -0.30 -2.49 2.97
CA ALA A 141 0.13 -3.68 2.24
C ALA A 141 1.09 -3.34 1.10
N LEU A 142 0.84 -2.23 0.37
CA LEU A 142 1.69 -1.80 -0.74
C LEU A 142 3.16 -1.65 -0.32
N SER A 143 3.44 -0.90 0.75
CA SER A 143 4.81 -0.68 1.21
C SER A 143 5.49 -1.99 1.64
N ARG A 144 4.76 -2.90 2.28
CA ARG A 144 5.26 -4.23 2.68
C ARG A 144 5.63 -5.08 1.45
N LEU A 145 4.77 -5.09 0.44
CA LEU A 145 4.96 -5.82 -0.81
C LEU A 145 6.14 -5.26 -1.62
N CYS A 146 6.22 -3.94 -1.75
CA CYS A 146 7.31 -3.26 -2.44
C CYS A 146 8.67 -3.53 -1.77
N LYS A 147 8.71 -3.54 -0.43
CA LYS A 147 9.90 -3.99 0.31
C LYS A 147 10.26 -5.43 -0.05
N GLY A 148 9.27 -6.34 -0.07
CA GLY A 148 9.48 -7.76 -0.35
C GLY A 148 10.10 -8.03 -1.72
N ILE A 149 9.82 -7.19 -2.72
CA ILE A 149 10.42 -7.30 -4.06
C ILE A 149 11.73 -6.50 -4.21
N GLY A 150 12.23 -5.86 -3.14
CA GLY A 150 13.52 -5.17 -3.14
C GLY A 150 13.48 -3.68 -3.44
N MET A 151 12.31 -3.02 -3.42
CA MET A 151 12.24 -1.56 -3.58
C MET A 151 12.62 -0.83 -2.29
N MET A 152 13.47 0.20 -2.41
CA MET A 152 13.82 1.15 -1.33
C MET A 152 14.34 0.47 -0.06
N LEU A 153 15.14 -0.60 -0.19
CA LEU A 153 15.66 -1.36 0.96
C LEU A 153 16.54 -0.51 1.89
N GLU A 154 17.11 0.57 1.38
CA GLU A 154 17.92 1.54 2.11
C GLU A 154 17.18 2.17 3.30
N LEU A 155 15.84 2.26 3.26
CA LEU A 155 15.03 2.75 4.38
C LEU A 155 15.17 1.88 5.64
N TRP A 156 15.60 0.62 5.49
CA TRP A 156 15.85 -0.31 6.60
C TRP A 156 17.34 -0.40 6.97
N ASP A 157 18.22 0.30 6.26
CA ASP A 157 19.61 0.46 6.64
C ASP A 157 19.76 1.56 7.70
N LYS A 158 20.38 1.22 8.84
CA LYS A 158 20.53 2.16 9.95
C LYS A 158 21.42 3.35 9.59
N GLY A 159 22.52 3.10 8.87
CA GLY A 159 23.47 4.14 8.49
C GLY A 159 22.87 5.12 7.49
N PHE A 160 22.12 4.62 6.50
CA PHE A 160 21.35 5.43 5.57
C PHE A 160 20.35 6.32 6.32
N GLY A 161 19.57 5.73 7.25
CA GLY A 161 18.57 6.47 8.02
C GLY A 161 19.17 7.57 8.90
N GLU A 162 20.28 7.31 9.56
CA GLU A 162 21.01 8.30 10.37
C GLU A 162 21.58 9.44 9.52
N LYS A 163 22.22 9.10 8.40
CA LYS A 163 22.76 10.07 7.45
C LYS A 163 21.65 10.96 6.90
N TRP A 164 20.56 10.36 6.41
CA TRP A 164 19.43 11.09 5.83
C TRP A 164 18.79 12.05 6.85
N ARG A 165 18.55 11.61 8.08
CA ARG A 165 18.00 12.48 9.14
C ARG A 165 18.88 13.69 9.43
N THR A 166 20.19 13.48 9.53
CA THR A 166 21.14 14.56 9.81
C THR A 166 21.07 15.65 8.74
N LEU A 167 20.95 15.23 7.48
CA LEU A 167 20.90 16.12 6.32
C LEU A 167 19.52 16.78 6.14
N HIS A 168 18.42 16.03 6.29
CA HIS A 168 17.08 16.45 5.85
C HIS A 168 16.04 16.61 6.95
N ALA A 169 16.36 16.30 8.22
CA ALA A 169 15.44 16.43 9.35
C ALA A 169 16.04 17.27 10.50
N LYS A 170 15.17 17.84 11.32
CA LYS A 170 15.55 18.57 12.54
C LYS A 170 14.60 18.22 13.67
N GLN A 171 15.07 18.38 14.91
CA GLN A 171 14.20 18.29 16.07
C GLN A 171 13.61 19.66 16.38
N VAL A 172 12.31 19.69 16.69
CA VAL A 172 11.59 20.89 17.15
C VAL A 172 10.80 20.57 18.40
N LEU A 173 10.62 21.56 19.27
CA LEU A 173 9.78 21.42 20.44
C LEU A 173 8.31 21.64 20.05
N LYS A 174 7.48 20.61 20.22
CA LYS A 174 6.03 20.68 20.00
C LYS A 174 5.31 20.13 21.22
N ASP A 175 4.42 20.92 21.81
CA ASP A 175 3.66 20.54 23.01
C ASP A 175 4.55 20.01 24.16
N GLY A 176 5.72 20.64 24.35
CA GLY A 176 6.70 20.26 25.38
C GLY A 176 7.50 18.98 25.08
N LYS A 177 7.36 18.38 23.89
CA LYS A 177 8.11 17.20 23.46
C LYS A 177 9.00 17.51 22.26
N LEU A 178 10.22 16.98 22.26
CA LEU A 178 11.09 17.02 21.10
C LEU A 178 10.59 16.01 20.07
N VAL A 179 10.27 16.50 18.87
CA VAL A 179 9.82 15.68 17.74
C VAL A 179 10.66 15.96 16.51
N TRP A 180 10.85 14.95 15.68
CA TRP A 180 11.51 15.09 14.38
C TRP A 180 10.54 15.64 13.34
N VAL A 181 11.02 16.61 12.55
CA VAL A 181 10.31 17.16 11.40
C VAL A 181 11.26 17.28 10.21
N ARG A 182 10.74 17.14 8.99
CA ARG A 182 11.50 17.37 7.77
C ARG A 182 11.91 18.85 7.70
N LYS A 183 13.13 19.14 7.25
CA LYS A 183 13.56 20.51 6.95
C LYS A 183 12.77 21.00 5.74
N GLU A 184 12.26 22.23 5.81
CA GLU A 184 11.63 22.87 4.65
C GLU A 184 12.68 22.97 3.53
N THR A 185 12.31 22.59 2.32
CA THR A 185 13.14 22.83 1.14
C THR A 185 13.15 24.33 0.92
N VAL A 186 14.24 25.02 1.25
CA VAL A 186 14.41 26.42 0.87
C VAL A 186 14.41 26.46 -0.65
N ASN A 187 13.34 26.98 -1.25
CA ASN A 187 13.32 27.24 -2.67
C ASN A 187 14.40 28.29 -2.96
N GLN A 188 15.46 27.90 -3.66
CA GLN A 188 16.56 28.78 -4.07
C GLN A 188 16.13 29.93 -5.01
N ASN A 189 14.83 30.09 -5.27
CA ASN A 189 14.28 31.18 -6.08
C ASN A 189 14.02 32.48 -5.29
N GLU A 190 14.23 32.50 -3.96
CA GLU A 190 14.07 33.72 -3.15
C GLU A 190 15.38 34.52 -2.96
N GLU A 191 16.55 33.92 -3.21
CA GLU A 191 17.85 34.62 -3.08
C GLU A 191 18.26 35.47 -4.29
N GLN A 192 17.45 35.53 -5.35
CA GLN A 192 17.68 36.42 -6.51
C GLN A 192 16.81 37.70 -6.49
N LYS A 193 16.13 38.00 -5.38
CA LYS A 193 15.30 39.21 -5.23
C LYS A 193 15.76 40.19 -4.15
N SER A 194 17.03 40.17 -3.77
CA SER A 194 17.62 41.22 -2.93
C SER A 194 18.81 41.90 -3.58
#